data_AF-A0AAN6PZE5-F1
#
_entry.id   AF-A0AAN6PZE5-F1
#
_cell.length_a   1.000
_cell.length_b   1.000
_cell.length_c   1.000
_cell.angle_alpha   90.00
_cell.angle_beta   90.00
_cell.angle_gamma   90.00
#
_symmetry.space_group_name_H-M   'P 1'
#
loop_
_entity.id
_entity.type
_entity.pdbx_description
1 polymer ?
#
loop_
_entity_poly.entity_id
_entity_poly.type
_entity_poly.pdbx_seq_one_letter_code
_entity_poly.pdbx_strand_id
1 'polypeptide(L)'
;MAPTRFGPLATSVLALVASVHSLPSGLARRQAEAYTFSGCYIDNSDGHRALPAASYDDDHMTIASCAAFCAKYKYFGVEYARECFCDNTISSAATTVDPSQCSFPCAGDATATCGAGDRLSVYENTAPSTGPAPAQLDGIPYAGCFHEAPGRVLPSKGISAPDMTTAKCAENCVGYLYFGTEYGSECYCGNELPTHAATESDCAMTCSGDSSELCGGGDRLNVYGPASLTPPTFEPVGDYIYQGCYTDGSTERALDGSTLFDDHMTLEMCAAACSSYAWFGVEFGKECYCGTALQSSSVEKPQSDCTMPCGGNHGQTCGSMSRLSVYHNPALGGTGGSSPASVGEFTYKSCWTDDVYDRSLKGSSYASDDMTLESCAAFCSEFTYFGVEFSHECYCDNAVLGAAADESECSELCKGDSSAWCGGPGRLNLY
;
A
#
# COMPACT_ATOMS: atom_id res chain seq x y z
N MET A 1 79.66 34.31 -45.57
CA MET A 1 79.44 32.85 -45.38
C MET A 1 78.53 32.68 -44.17
N ALA A 2 77.23 32.62 -44.42
CA ALA A 2 76.13 32.63 -43.46
C ALA A 2 74.83 32.30 -44.25
N PRO A 3 73.70 31.89 -43.64
CA PRO A 3 73.52 31.06 -42.45
C PRO A 3 72.38 29.99 -42.60
N THR A 4 72.29 29.10 -41.60
CA THR A 4 71.09 28.57 -40.90
C THR A 4 69.83 28.01 -41.60
N ARG A 5 69.40 26.84 -41.09
CA ARG A 5 68.04 26.33 -40.72
C ARG A 5 66.82 26.98 -41.39
N PHE A 6 65.83 26.17 -41.78
CA PHE A 6 64.42 26.19 -41.29
C PHE A 6 63.56 25.23 -42.13
N GLY A 7 62.59 24.57 -41.50
CA GLY A 7 61.69 23.59 -42.13
C GLY A 7 60.65 24.22 -43.07
N PRO A 8 59.89 23.42 -43.83
CA PRO A 8 58.89 23.96 -44.72
C PRO A 8 57.56 24.17 -43.98
N LEU A 9 57.17 25.44 -43.88
CA LEU A 9 55.83 25.91 -43.58
C LEU A 9 55.06 26.11 -44.91
N ALA A 10 53.86 25.53 -44.91
CA ALA A 10 52.60 25.96 -45.52
C ALA A 10 52.55 27.05 -46.62
N THR A 11 51.75 26.77 -47.64
CA THR A 11 50.61 27.53 -48.24
C THR A 11 50.54 27.23 -49.75
N SER A 12 49.41 26.87 -50.34
CA SER A 12 48.39 27.84 -50.76
C SER A 12 47.14 27.16 -51.38
N VAL A 13 45.96 27.59 -50.89
CA VAL A 13 44.68 27.89 -51.60
C VAL A 13 43.89 26.73 -52.22
N LEU A 14 42.81 26.23 -51.59
CA LEU A 14 41.39 26.70 -51.53
C LEU A 14 40.63 26.72 -52.88
N ALA A 15 39.65 25.81 -53.03
CA ALA A 15 38.30 26.10 -53.55
C ALA A 15 37.29 25.01 -53.10
N LEU A 16 36.16 25.45 -52.53
CA LEU A 16 34.95 24.69 -52.15
C LEU A 16 34.28 24.06 -53.42
N VAL A 17 33.36 23.09 -53.40
CA VAL A 17 32.16 22.83 -52.57
C VAL A 17 31.70 21.36 -52.82
N ALA A 18 31.26 20.63 -51.78
CA ALA A 18 30.01 19.85 -51.73
C ALA A 18 30.05 18.81 -50.59
N SER A 19 29.18 19.03 -49.62
CA SER A 19 29.00 18.24 -48.41
C SER A 19 28.33 16.89 -48.68
N VAL A 20 28.92 15.80 -48.19
CA VAL A 20 28.21 14.53 -47.94
C VAL A 20 28.19 14.34 -46.42
N HIS A 21 27.09 14.73 -45.80
CA HIS A 21 26.78 14.34 -44.43
C HIS A 21 26.38 12.87 -44.45
N SER A 22 27.20 12.04 -43.82
CA SER A 22 26.83 10.70 -43.37
C SER A 22 25.73 10.81 -42.30
N LEU A 23 24.53 10.31 -42.62
CA LEU A 23 23.46 10.10 -41.63
C LEU A 23 23.66 8.75 -40.93
N PRO A 24 23.39 8.64 -39.62
CA PRO A 24 23.65 7.44 -38.84
C PRO A 24 22.58 6.37 -39.07
N SER A 25 23.03 5.12 -38.93
CA SER A 25 22.22 3.91 -38.86
C SER A 25 21.01 4.08 -37.93
N GLY A 26 19.82 4.01 -38.51
CA GLY A 26 18.57 3.95 -37.75
C GLY A 26 18.57 2.73 -36.85
N LEU A 27 18.49 2.98 -35.55
CA LEU A 27 18.03 2.03 -34.56
C LEU A 27 16.58 1.66 -34.89
N ALA A 28 16.38 0.63 -35.71
CA ALA A 28 15.15 -0.17 -35.65
C ALA A 28 15.17 -0.91 -34.31
N ARG A 29 14.81 -0.21 -33.23
CA ARG A 29 14.39 -0.84 -31.99
C ARG A 29 13.16 -1.65 -32.38
N ARG A 30 13.28 -2.98 -32.47
CA ARG A 30 12.11 -3.88 -32.47
C ARG A 30 11.32 -3.51 -31.22
N GLN A 31 10.28 -2.72 -31.39
CA GLN A 31 9.27 -2.51 -30.38
C GLN A 31 8.65 -3.90 -30.17
N ALA A 32 8.70 -4.43 -28.96
CA ALA A 32 7.93 -5.62 -28.64
C ALA A 32 6.47 -5.29 -29.00
N GLU A 33 5.84 -6.09 -29.85
CA GLU A 33 4.46 -5.86 -30.25
C GLU A 33 3.58 -5.90 -28.99
N ALA A 34 2.75 -4.88 -28.79
CA ALA A 34 1.94 -4.67 -27.58
C ALA A 34 0.68 -5.55 -27.53
N TYR A 35 0.71 -6.69 -28.21
CA TYR A 35 -0.40 -7.61 -28.36
C TYR A 35 0.07 -9.02 -28.71
N THR A 36 -0.75 -10.01 -28.37
CA THR A 36 -0.51 -11.43 -28.63
C THR A 36 -1.65 -12.02 -29.45
N PHE A 37 -1.33 -12.84 -30.46
CA PHE A 37 -2.36 -13.55 -31.23
C PHE A 37 -3.13 -14.53 -30.33
N SER A 38 -4.45 -14.35 -30.25
CA SER A 38 -5.34 -15.13 -29.39
C SER A 38 -6.00 -16.28 -30.15
N GLY A 39 -6.25 -16.13 -31.45
CA GLY A 39 -6.76 -17.22 -32.28
C GLY A 39 -7.49 -16.73 -33.54
N CYS A 40 -7.91 -17.69 -34.38
CA CYS A 40 -8.77 -17.46 -35.53
C CYS A 40 -10.19 -17.90 -35.17
N TYR A 41 -11.16 -17.01 -35.34
CA TYR A 41 -12.56 -17.24 -34.95
C TYR A 41 -13.49 -17.09 -36.16
N ILE A 42 -14.57 -17.86 -36.20
CA ILE A 42 -15.70 -17.58 -37.10
C ILE A 42 -16.35 -16.29 -36.62
N ASP A 43 -16.43 -15.29 -37.49
CA ASP A 43 -17.14 -14.05 -37.20
C ASP A 43 -18.47 -13.98 -37.95
N ASN A 44 -19.40 -13.21 -37.41
CA ASN A 44 -20.73 -12.97 -37.97
C ASN A 44 -21.56 -14.26 -38.20
N SER A 45 -21.35 -15.29 -37.37
CA SER A 45 -22.18 -16.50 -37.36
C SER A 45 -23.58 -16.17 -36.83
N ASP A 46 -24.61 -16.47 -37.61
CA ASP A 46 -26.02 -16.18 -37.28
C ASP A 46 -26.32 -14.70 -36.95
N GLY A 47 -25.52 -13.78 -37.50
CA GLY A 47 -25.68 -12.33 -37.28
C GLY A 47 -25.03 -11.79 -36.00
N HIS A 48 -24.23 -12.62 -35.31
CA HIS A 48 -23.51 -12.24 -34.10
C HIS A 48 -22.02 -12.06 -34.38
N ARG A 49 -21.50 -10.84 -34.12
CA ARG A 49 -20.07 -10.53 -34.18
C ARG A 49 -19.34 -11.10 -32.96
N ALA A 50 -18.12 -11.57 -33.15
CA ALA A 50 -17.22 -12.04 -32.11
C ALA A 50 -16.72 -10.89 -31.22
N LEU A 51 -16.52 -9.69 -31.79
CA LEU A 51 -16.10 -8.47 -31.11
C LEU A 51 -17.00 -7.26 -31.48
N PRO A 52 -18.18 -7.10 -30.84
CA PRO A 52 -19.19 -6.12 -31.27
C PRO A 52 -19.00 -4.67 -30.78
N ALA A 53 -18.12 -4.38 -29.81
CA ALA A 53 -18.13 -3.07 -29.13
C ALA A 53 -17.74 -1.87 -30.01
N ALA A 54 -16.74 -2.00 -30.87
CA ALA A 54 -16.34 -0.94 -31.81
C ALA A 54 -15.75 -1.54 -33.08
N SER A 55 -15.90 -0.83 -34.20
CA SER A 55 -15.29 -1.24 -35.48
C SER A 55 -15.05 -0.07 -36.41
N TYR A 56 -14.13 -0.27 -37.36
CA TYR A 56 -13.96 0.58 -38.53
C TYR A 56 -13.34 -0.24 -39.67
N ASP A 57 -13.44 0.27 -40.89
CA ASP A 57 -12.81 -0.31 -42.06
C ASP A 57 -11.84 0.66 -42.75
N ASP A 58 -10.76 0.13 -43.30
CA ASP A 58 -9.70 0.91 -43.98
C ASP A 58 -9.00 0.06 -45.04
N ASP A 59 -8.88 0.60 -46.26
CA ASP A 59 -8.20 -0.07 -47.38
C ASP A 59 -6.66 -0.12 -47.20
N HIS A 60 -6.15 0.44 -46.11
CA HIS A 60 -4.77 0.34 -45.65
C HIS A 60 -4.64 -0.32 -44.27
N MET A 61 -5.59 -1.20 -43.89
CA MET A 61 -5.57 -1.87 -42.59
C MET A 61 -4.27 -2.65 -42.31
N THR A 62 -3.73 -2.48 -41.12
CA THR A 62 -2.64 -3.29 -40.55
C THR A 62 -3.05 -3.81 -39.17
N ILE A 63 -2.40 -4.87 -38.68
CA ILE A 63 -2.62 -5.34 -37.30
C ILE A 63 -2.34 -4.21 -36.30
N ALA A 64 -1.25 -3.45 -36.51
CA ALA A 64 -0.85 -2.35 -35.64
C ALA A 64 -1.84 -1.18 -35.63
N SER A 65 -2.42 -0.81 -36.78
CA SER A 65 -3.44 0.25 -36.83
C SER A 65 -4.73 -0.16 -36.13
N CYS A 66 -5.15 -1.42 -36.28
CA CYS A 66 -6.30 -1.95 -35.56
C CYS A 66 -6.03 -2.03 -34.05
N ALA A 67 -4.85 -2.50 -33.65
CA ALA A 67 -4.41 -2.52 -32.25
C ALA A 67 -4.44 -1.10 -31.62
N ALA A 68 -3.96 -0.09 -32.36
CA ALA A 68 -3.96 1.29 -31.90
C ALA A 68 -5.38 1.86 -31.75
N PHE A 69 -6.28 1.61 -32.71
CA PHE A 69 -7.69 1.99 -32.60
C PHE A 69 -8.37 1.31 -31.41
N CYS A 70 -8.09 0.02 -31.23
CA CYS A 70 -8.65 -0.79 -30.16
C CYS A 70 -7.82 -0.74 -28.88
N ALA A 71 -6.92 0.23 -28.71
CA ALA A 71 -6.02 0.27 -27.56
C ALA A 71 -6.77 0.19 -26.23
N LYS A 72 -7.99 0.72 -26.16
CA LYS A 72 -8.86 0.68 -24.96
C LYS A 72 -9.63 -0.60 -24.68
N TYR A 73 -9.49 -1.59 -25.55
CA TYR A 73 -10.21 -2.85 -25.46
C TYR A 73 -9.23 -3.99 -25.20
N LYS A 74 -9.64 -4.97 -24.39
CA LYS A 74 -8.83 -6.16 -24.11
C LYS A 74 -8.50 -6.94 -25.39
N TYR A 75 -9.45 -7.04 -26.32
CA TYR A 75 -9.30 -7.74 -27.58
C TYR A 75 -9.54 -6.82 -28.76
N PHE A 76 -8.81 -7.09 -29.83
CA PHE A 76 -9.09 -6.58 -31.15
C PHE A 76 -8.99 -7.68 -32.18
N GLY A 77 -9.62 -7.49 -33.33
CA GLY A 77 -9.58 -8.45 -34.41
C GLY A 77 -9.60 -7.78 -35.77
N VAL A 78 -8.98 -8.45 -36.73
CA VAL A 78 -8.93 -8.01 -38.13
C VAL A 78 -9.57 -9.06 -39.03
N GLU A 79 -10.45 -8.61 -39.93
CA GLU A 79 -11.23 -9.45 -40.86
C GLU A 79 -11.14 -8.89 -42.29
N TYR A 80 -11.32 -9.77 -43.28
CA TYR A 80 -11.47 -9.40 -44.69
C TYR A 80 -10.35 -8.49 -45.24
N ALA A 81 -9.13 -8.63 -44.71
CA ALA A 81 -7.96 -7.78 -44.99
C ALA A 81 -8.07 -6.29 -44.61
N ARG A 82 -9.27 -5.76 -44.30
CA ARG A 82 -9.54 -4.32 -44.23
C ARG A 82 -10.37 -3.88 -43.02
N GLU A 83 -10.97 -4.81 -42.30
CA GLU A 83 -11.91 -4.51 -41.22
C GLU A 83 -11.25 -4.72 -39.87
N CYS A 84 -11.58 -3.86 -38.91
CA CYS A 84 -11.09 -3.89 -37.54
C CYS A 84 -12.26 -3.88 -36.56
N PHE A 85 -12.16 -4.72 -35.52
CA PHE A 85 -13.18 -4.90 -34.49
C PHE A 85 -12.54 -4.91 -33.10
N CYS A 86 -13.23 -4.41 -32.09
CA CYS A 86 -12.76 -4.35 -30.71
C CYS A 86 -13.81 -4.84 -29.72
N ASP A 87 -13.38 -5.47 -28.63
CA ASP A 87 -14.23 -5.74 -27.47
C ASP A 87 -13.37 -6.04 -26.22
N ASN A 88 -13.97 -5.97 -25.03
CA ASN A 88 -13.33 -6.45 -23.80
C ASN A 88 -13.54 -7.96 -23.58
N THR A 89 -14.43 -8.58 -24.34
CA THR A 89 -14.75 -10.00 -24.28
C THR A 89 -14.88 -10.59 -25.68
N ILE A 90 -14.46 -11.85 -25.86
CA ILE A 90 -14.79 -12.60 -27.07
C ILE A 90 -16.19 -13.20 -26.85
N SER A 91 -17.12 -12.93 -27.77
CA SER A 91 -18.50 -13.44 -27.68
C SER A 91 -18.52 -14.96 -27.43
N SER A 92 -19.38 -15.40 -26.51
CA SER A 92 -19.56 -16.83 -26.21
C SER A 92 -20.08 -17.65 -27.39
N ALA A 93 -20.66 -17.00 -28.41
CA ALA A 93 -21.07 -17.63 -29.66
C ALA A 93 -19.92 -17.79 -30.67
N ALA A 94 -18.77 -17.13 -30.45
CA ALA A 94 -17.64 -17.21 -31.36
C ALA A 94 -17.01 -18.62 -31.31
N THR A 95 -16.85 -19.24 -32.47
CA THR A 95 -16.24 -20.56 -32.61
C THR A 95 -14.80 -20.42 -33.09
N THR A 96 -13.85 -21.01 -32.36
CA THR A 96 -12.44 -21.07 -32.78
C THR A 96 -12.26 -22.06 -33.93
N VAL A 97 -11.37 -21.73 -34.87
CA VAL A 97 -10.99 -22.57 -36.00
C VAL A 97 -9.48 -22.62 -36.16
N ASP A 98 -9.01 -23.48 -37.06
CA ASP A 98 -7.59 -23.59 -37.39
C ASP A 98 -7.03 -22.22 -37.84
N PRO A 99 -5.90 -21.73 -37.25
CA PRO A 99 -5.31 -20.45 -37.60
C PRO A 99 -5.03 -20.26 -39.09
N SER A 100 -4.78 -21.34 -39.84
CA SER A 100 -4.55 -21.29 -41.28
C SER A 100 -5.77 -20.83 -42.09
N GLN A 101 -6.97 -20.80 -41.49
CA GLN A 101 -8.18 -20.26 -42.13
C GLN A 101 -8.22 -18.72 -42.13
N CYS A 102 -7.43 -18.06 -41.27
CA CYS A 102 -7.27 -16.61 -41.26
C CYS A 102 -6.08 -16.21 -42.16
N SER A 103 -6.23 -16.40 -43.47
CA SER A 103 -5.10 -16.38 -44.42
C SER A 103 -5.03 -15.17 -45.36
N PHE A 104 -5.93 -14.19 -45.26
CA PHE A 104 -5.89 -13.01 -46.13
C PHE A 104 -4.74 -12.09 -45.72
N PRO A 105 -3.90 -11.63 -46.65
CA PRO A 105 -2.89 -10.62 -46.34
C PRO A 105 -3.59 -9.31 -45.93
N CYS A 106 -3.05 -8.57 -44.97
CA CYS A 106 -3.59 -7.26 -44.59
C CYS A 106 -3.48 -6.27 -45.75
N ALA A 107 -4.48 -5.41 -45.94
CA ALA A 107 -4.53 -4.46 -47.05
C ALA A 107 -3.40 -3.42 -47.00
N GLY A 108 -2.99 -3.00 -45.79
CA GLY A 108 -1.87 -2.09 -45.55
C GLY A 108 -0.52 -2.76 -45.30
N ASP A 109 -0.48 -4.08 -45.10
CA ASP A 109 0.75 -4.85 -44.85
C ASP A 109 0.62 -6.29 -45.35
N ALA A 110 1.12 -6.54 -46.56
CA ALA A 110 1.07 -7.86 -47.19
C ALA A 110 1.94 -8.94 -46.50
N THR A 111 2.76 -8.57 -45.51
CA THR A 111 3.58 -9.51 -44.74
C THR A 111 2.84 -10.13 -43.55
N ALA A 112 1.70 -9.57 -43.19
CA ALA A 112 0.85 -10.01 -42.09
C ALA A 112 -0.50 -10.55 -42.59
N THR A 113 -1.18 -11.38 -41.76
CA THR A 113 -2.49 -11.97 -42.06
C THR A 113 -3.62 -11.32 -41.26
N CYS A 114 -4.63 -10.81 -41.95
CA CYS A 114 -5.79 -10.10 -41.41
C CYS A 114 -7.12 -10.83 -41.72
N GLY A 115 -7.32 -11.97 -41.06
CA GLY A 115 -8.56 -12.74 -41.16
C GLY A 115 -8.77 -13.44 -42.50
N ALA A 116 -10.03 -13.67 -42.87
CA ALA A 116 -10.49 -14.08 -44.20
C ALA A 116 -11.96 -13.67 -44.39
N GLY A 117 -12.72 -14.40 -45.22
CA GLY A 117 -14.12 -14.10 -45.55
C GLY A 117 -15.03 -13.83 -44.35
N ASP A 118 -15.18 -14.83 -43.49
CA ASP A 118 -15.95 -14.86 -42.23
C ASP A 118 -15.04 -15.33 -41.08
N ARG A 119 -13.77 -14.91 -41.12
CA ARG A 119 -12.72 -15.36 -40.22
C ARG A 119 -12.01 -14.15 -39.63
N LEU A 120 -12.09 -14.02 -38.31
CA LEU A 120 -11.49 -12.93 -37.56
C LEU A 120 -10.20 -13.41 -36.90
N SER A 121 -9.08 -12.80 -37.26
CA SER A 121 -7.83 -12.96 -36.51
C SER A 121 -7.92 -12.11 -35.25
N VAL A 122 -8.08 -12.73 -34.08
CA VAL A 122 -8.21 -12.02 -32.79
C VAL A 122 -6.87 -11.97 -32.08
N TYR A 123 -6.57 -10.82 -31.50
CA TYR A 123 -5.40 -10.52 -30.70
C TYR A 123 -5.84 -10.00 -29.32
N GLU A 124 -5.09 -10.35 -28.30
CA GLU A 124 -5.21 -9.79 -26.96
C GLU A 124 -4.19 -8.66 -26.82
N ASN A 125 -4.64 -7.46 -26.47
CA ASN A 125 -3.75 -6.37 -26.12
C ASN A 125 -3.02 -6.74 -24.82
N THR A 126 -1.68 -6.72 -24.81
CA THR A 126 -0.89 -7.05 -23.61
C THR A 126 -0.86 -5.92 -22.59
N ALA A 127 -1.33 -4.73 -22.99
CA ALA A 127 -1.56 -3.57 -22.12
C ALA A 127 -2.72 -2.75 -22.72
N PRO A 128 -3.97 -3.22 -22.63
CA PRO A 128 -5.11 -2.45 -23.10
C PRO A 128 -5.17 -1.16 -22.27
N SER A 129 -5.12 0.00 -22.91
CA SER A 129 -5.40 1.28 -22.28
C SER A 129 -6.89 1.36 -21.95
N THR A 130 -7.38 0.55 -21.01
CA THR A 130 -8.70 0.76 -20.40
C THR A 130 -8.86 2.25 -20.24
N GLY A 131 -9.86 2.86 -20.88
CA GLY A 131 -9.99 4.31 -20.93
C GLY A 131 -9.90 4.94 -19.54
N PRO A 132 -9.88 6.28 -19.44
CA PRO A 132 -9.52 6.95 -18.20
C PRO A 132 -10.23 6.33 -16.99
N ALA A 133 -9.45 5.90 -16.00
CA ALA A 133 -9.92 5.16 -14.84
C ALA A 133 -9.46 5.86 -13.55
N PRO A 134 -10.09 5.56 -12.40
CA PRO A 134 -9.51 5.98 -11.13
C PRO A 134 -8.07 5.48 -11.02
N ALA A 135 -7.16 6.35 -10.57
CA ALA A 135 -5.75 6.05 -10.50
C ALA A 135 -5.50 4.84 -9.59
N GLN A 136 -4.51 4.02 -9.95
CA GLN A 136 -4.02 2.96 -9.08
C GLN A 136 -2.82 3.49 -8.31
N LEU A 137 -3.00 3.70 -7.01
CA LEU A 137 -1.97 4.19 -6.10
C LEU A 137 -1.60 3.08 -5.11
N ASP A 138 -0.31 2.81 -4.97
CA ASP A 138 0.19 1.79 -4.05
C ASP A 138 -0.22 2.13 -2.60
N GLY A 139 -0.92 1.21 -1.93
CA GLY A 139 -1.35 1.38 -0.54
C GLY A 139 -2.48 2.40 -0.32
N ILE A 140 -3.03 3.01 -1.38
CA ILE A 140 -4.10 4.00 -1.28
C ILE A 140 -5.27 3.56 -2.17
N PRO A 141 -6.26 2.83 -1.62
CA PRO A 141 -7.36 2.33 -2.42
C PRO A 141 -8.28 3.46 -2.88
N TYR A 142 -8.89 3.29 -4.07
CA TYR A 142 -9.99 4.12 -4.53
C TYR A 142 -11.24 3.81 -3.69
N ALA A 143 -11.72 4.81 -2.96
CA ALA A 143 -12.87 4.68 -2.06
C ALA A 143 -14.21 4.84 -2.79
N GLY A 144 -14.22 5.53 -3.94
CA GLY A 144 -15.41 5.69 -4.79
C GLY A 144 -15.65 7.12 -5.28
N CYS A 145 -16.75 7.28 -6.02
CA CYS A 145 -17.26 8.57 -6.48
C CYS A 145 -18.26 9.17 -5.47
N PHE A 146 -18.09 10.44 -5.08
CA PHE A 146 -18.92 11.08 -4.05
C PHE A 146 -19.40 12.48 -4.43
N HIS A 147 -20.53 12.88 -3.86
CA HIS A 147 -21.08 14.23 -3.99
C HIS A 147 -20.42 15.22 -3.01
N GLU A 148 -20.19 16.45 -3.48
CA GLU A 148 -19.75 17.60 -2.69
C GLU A 148 -20.86 18.29 -1.87
N ALA A 149 -22.12 17.86 -1.94
CA ALA A 149 -23.25 18.67 -1.49
C ALA A 149 -23.97 18.14 -0.24
N PRO A 150 -24.38 19.01 0.72
CA PRO A 150 -24.18 20.46 0.73
C PRO A 150 -22.88 20.87 1.45
N GLY A 151 -21.83 21.20 0.69
CA GLY A 151 -20.59 21.80 1.17
C GLY A 151 -19.39 20.84 1.18
N ARG A 152 -18.18 21.40 1.11
CA ARG A 152 -16.90 20.68 0.98
C ARG A 152 -16.82 19.47 1.91
N VAL A 153 -16.91 18.27 1.35
CA VAL A 153 -16.94 17.00 2.12
C VAL A 153 -15.55 16.56 2.59
N LEU A 154 -14.49 17.11 2.00
CA LEU A 154 -13.10 17.01 2.45
C LEU A 154 -12.55 18.42 2.77
N PRO A 155 -12.90 19.02 3.93
CA PRO A 155 -12.74 20.45 4.16
C PRO A 155 -11.38 20.88 4.70
N SER A 156 -10.47 19.95 4.98
CA SER A 156 -9.30 20.24 5.83
C SER A 156 -8.18 20.99 5.10
N LYS A 157 -7.92 20.63 3.84
CA LYS A 157 -6.87 21.24 3.01
C LYS A 157 -7.26 21.07 1.54
N GLY A 158 -6.82 21.98 0.67
CA GLY A 158 -7.03 21.81 -0.77
C GLY A 158 -6.13 22.70 -1.62
N ILE A 159 -5.93 22.30 -2.86
CA ILE A 159 -5.17 23.02 -3.89
C ILE A 159 -5.88 22.91 -5.24
N SER A 160 -5.59 23.85 -6.15
CA SER A 160 -5.93 23.72 -7.57
C SER A 160 -4.65 23.88 -8.40
N ALA A 161 -4.48 23.03 -9.40
CA ALA A 161 -3.30 23.01 -10.26
C ALA A 161 -3.67 22.72 -11.73
N PRO A 162 -3.02 23.39 -12.70
CA PRO A 162 -3.27 23.18 -14.12
C PRO A 162 -2.75 21.82 -14.63
N ASP A 163 -1.92 21.15 -13.85
CA ASP A 163 -1.30 19.85 -14.11
C ASP A 163 -1.61 18.86 -12.97
N MET A 164 -2.87 18.84 -12.52
CA MET A 164 -3.32 17.98 -11.43
C MET A 164 -3.27 16.51 -11.83
N THR A 165 -2.72 15.68 -10.96
CA THR A 165 -2.78 14.21 -11.04
C THR A 165 -3.28 13.69 -9.71
N THR A 166 -3.76 12.45 -9.67
CA THR A 166 -4.19 11.84 -8.41
C THR A 166 -3.01 11.72 -7.45
N ALA A 167 -1.82 11.35 -7.94
CA ALA A 167 -0.59 11.29 -7.15
C ALA A 167 -0.21 12.65 -6.54
N LYS A 168 -0.31 13.76 -7.30
CA LYS A 168 -0.06 15.11 -6.76
C LYS A 168 -1.04 15.48 -5.66
N CYS A 169 -2.31 15.04 -5.79
CA CYS A 169 -3.28 15.25 -4.74
C CYS A 169 -2.94 14.45 -3.47
N ALA A 170 -2.52 13.18 -3.62
CA ALA A 170 -2.05 12.36 -2.52
C ALA A 170 -0.87 13.01 -1.78
N GLU A 171 0.16 13.47 -2.49
CA GLU A 171 1.31 14.20 -1.93
C GLU A 171 0.88 15.45 -1.14
N ASN A 172 -0.06 16.22 -1.68
CA ASN A 172 -0.60 17.39 -0.97
C ASN A 172 -1.37 16.99 0.30
N CYS A 173 -1.97 15.81 0.33
CA CYS A 173 -2.82 15.33 1.41
C CYS A 173 -2.13 14.35 2.37
N VAL A 174 -0.79 14.27 2.36
CA VAL A 174 -0.03 13.58 3.41
C VAL A 174 -0.48 14.07 4.79
N GLY A 175 -0.83 13.12 5.66
CA GLY A 175 -1.37 13.36 7.01
C GLY A 175 -2.91 13.40 7.10
N TYR A 176 -3.64 13.17 5.99
CA TYR A 176 -5.11 13.06 5.96
C TYR A 176 -5.57 11.66 5.51
N LEU A 177 -6.63 11.13 6.12
CA LEU A 177 -7.14 9.77 5.81
C LEU A 177 -7.70 9.66 4.40
N TYR A 178 -8.31 10.72 3.92
CA TYR A 178 -8.94 10.78 2.61
C TYR A 178 -8.43 11.98 1.84
N PHE A 179 -8.31 11.79 0.54
CA PHE A 179 -8.22 12.89 -0.39
C PHE A 179 -9.14 12.62 -1.57
N GLY A 180 -9.48 13.68 -2.29
CA GLY A 180 -10.30 13.58 -3.47
C GLY A 180 -9.95 14.63 -4.49
N THR A 181 -10.09 14.24 -5.75
CA THR A 181 -9.88 15.10 -6.91
C THR A 181 -11.22 15.52 -7.50
N GLU A 182 -11.36 16.79 -7.83
CA GLU A 182 -12.58 17.40 -8.40
C GLU A 182 -12.25 18.21 -9.64
N TYR A 183 -13.22 18.32 -10.56
CA TYR A 183 -13.20 19.22 -11.70
C TYR A 183 -11.90 19.18 -12.53
N GLY A 184 -11.30 17.98 -12.61
CA GLY A 184 -10.06 17.71 -13.36
C GLY A 184 -8.80 18.36 -12.79
N SER A 185 -8.91 19.35 -11.89
CA SER A 185 -7.81 20.26 -11.55
C SER A 185 -7.74 20.64 -10.08
N GLU A 186 -8.67 20.15 -9.25
CA GLU A 186 -8.78 20.48 -7.84
C GLU A 186 -8.52 19.25 -6.98
N CYS A 187 -7.99 19.49 -5.79
CA CYS A 187 -7.63 18.47 -4.81
C CYS A 187 -8.06 18.91 -3.42
N TYR A 188 -8.62 17.99 -2.64
CA TYR A 188 -9.13 18.23 -1.30
C TYR A 188 -8.76 17.09 -0.35
N CYS A 189 -8.49 17.42 0.91
CA CYS A 189 -8.07 16.49 1.95
C CYS A 189 -9.04 16.53 3.12
N GLY A 190 -9.28 15.38 3.75
CA GLY A 190 -10.14 15.27 4.93
C GLY A 190 -9.90 13.97 5.69
N ASN A 191 -10.49 13.88 6.88
CA ASN A 191 -10.33 12.71 7.74
C ASN A 191 -11.61 11.87 7.87
N GLU A 192 -12.67 12.26 7.16
CA GLU A 192 -13.95 11.56 7.17
C GLU A 192 -14.28 11.11 5.75
N LEU A 193 -14.68 9.84 5.59
CA LEU A 193 -15.16 9.33 4.31
C LEU A 193 -16.48 10.03 3.97
N PRO A 194 -16.64 10.64 2.78
CA PRO A 194 -17.92 11.20 2.39
C PRO A 194 -19.03 10.13 2.38
N THR A 195 -20.22 10.49 2.82
CA THR A 195 -21.33 9.53 3.03
C THR A 195 -22.30 9.43 1.86
N HIS A 196 -22.21 10.35 0.89
CA HIS A 196 -23.14 10.46 -0.22
C HIS A 196 -22.44 10.04 -1.52
N ALA A 197 -22.48 8.73 -1.81
CA ALA A 197 -21.95 8.17 -3.04
C ALA A 197 -22.70 8.72 -4.27
N ALA A 198 -21.97 8.97 -5.34
CA ALA A 198 -22.46 9.36 -6.65
C ALA A 198 -22.35 8.18 -7.63
N THR A 199 -22.93 8.33 -8.83
CA THR A 199 -22.73 7.34 -9.90
C THR A 199 -21.31 7.48 -10.44
N GLU A 200 -20.56 6.38 -10.62
CA GLU A 200 -19.18 6.42 -11.11
C GLU A 200 -19.01 7.21 -12.43
N SER A 201 -20.01 7.16 -13.32
CA SER A 201 -20.00 7.94 -14.57
C SER A 201 -20.06 9.47 -14.36
N ASP A 202 -20.47 9.94 -13.18
CA ASP A 202 -20.47 11.36 -12.83
C ASP A 202 -19.06 11.85 -12.46
N CYS A 203 -18.15 10.94 -12.06
CA CYS A 203 -16.75 11.21 -11.79
C CYS A 203 -15.85 10.88 -13.00
N ALA A 204 -16.31 11.18 -14.21
CA ALA A 204 -15.63 10.80 -15.45
C ALA A 204 -14.76 11.92 -16.09
N MET A 205 -14.52 13.02 -15.38
CA MET A 205 -13.63 14.08 -15.86
C MET A 205 -12.18 13.63 -15.73
N THR A 206 -11.39 13.78 -16.79
CA THR A 206 -9.96 13.42 -16.75
C THR A 206 -9.13 14.42 -15.96
N CYS A 207 -8.06 13.96 -15.33
CA CYS A 207 -7.10 14.83 -14.67
C CYS A 207 -6.39 15.77 -15.67
N SER A 208 -6.15 17.02 -15.28
CA SER A 208 -5.53 18.04 -16.13
C SER A 208 -4.04 17.78 -16.39
N GLY A 209 -3.38 17.05 -15.48
CA GLY A 209 -2.00 16.60 -15.59
C GLY A 209 -1.81 15.18 -16.14
N ASP A 210 -2.86 14.35 -16.15
CA ASP A 210 -2.83 13.00 -16.71
C ASP A 210 -4.20 12.57 -17.26
N SER A 211 -4.35 12.54 -18.58
CA SER A 211 -5.62 12.18 -19.21
C SER A 211 -5.99 10.70 -19.09
N SER A 212 -5.11 9.84 -18.57
CA SER A 212 -5.40 8.43 -18.30
C SER A 212 -6.07 8.21 -16.94
N GLU A 213 -6.10 9.23 -16.07
CA GLU A 213 -6.72 9.20 -14.75
C GLU A 213 -8.03 9.99 -14.70
N LEU A 214 -8.95 9.58 -13.83
CA LEU A 214 -10.17 10.31 -13.50
C LEU A 214 -9.97 11.22 -12.26
N CYS A 215 -10.38 12.48 -12.41
CA CYS A 215 -10.31 13.54 -11.41
C CYS A 215 -11.67 14.24 -11.20
N GLY A 216 -12.70 13.42 -10.96
CA GLY A 216 -14.01 13.84 -10.47
C GLY A 216 -14.94 14.35 -11.57
N GLY A 217 -15.70 15.38 -11.24
CA GLY A 217 -16.67 16.07 -12.09
C GLY A 217 -17.15 17.34 -11.41
N GLY A 218 -18.15 18.02 -11.97
CA GLY A 218 -18.75 19.18 -11.28
C GLY A 218 -19.50 18.74 -10.03
N ASP A 219 -19.07 19.21 -8.85
CA ASP A 219 -19.59 18.80 -7.54
C ASP A 219 -19.46 17.28 -7.29
N ARG A 220 -18.41 16.65 -7.85
CA ARG A 220 -18.15 15.20 -7.79
C ARG A 220 -16.67 14.90 -7.55
N LEU A 221 -16.38 14.13 -6.52
CA LEU A 221 -15.04 13.74 -6.13
C LEU A 221 -14.78 12.27 -6.45
N ASN A 222 -13.67 11.97 -7.14
CA ASN A 222 -13.04 10.66 -6.98
C ASN A 222 -12.28 10.70 -5.65
N VAL A 223 -12.67 9.88 -4.68
CA VAL A 223 -12.08 9.86 -3.33
C VAL A 223 -11.21 8.61 -3.17
N TYR A 224 -10.07 8.79 -2.52
CA TYR A 224 -9.08 7.77 -2.23
C TYR A 224 -8.79 7.75 -0.72
N GLY A 225 -8.53 6.57 -0.19
CA GLY A 225 -8.41 6.30 1.24
C GLY A 225 -9.07 4.98 1.63
N PRO A 226 -8.99 4.55 2.89
CA PRO A 226 -9.52 3.26 3.33
C PRO A 226 -11.03 3.14 3.08
N ALA A 227 -11.47 2.03 2.47
CA ALA A 227 -12.87 1.82 2.07
C ALA A 227 -13.87 1.70 3.25
N SER A 228 -13.37 1.62 4.49
CA SER A 228 -14.19 1.59 5.70
C SER A 228 -13.36 2.10 6.89
N LEU A 229 -14.01 2.81 7.81
CA LEU A 229 -13.48 3.12 9.14
C LEU A 229 -13.50 1.89 10.06
N THR A 230 -13.29 0.67 9.54
CA THR A 230 -12.89 -0.42 10.41
C THR A 230 -11.65 0.05 11.15
N PRO A 231 -11.65 0.09 12.49
CA PRO A 231 -10.47 0.47 13.26
C PRO A 231 -9.28 -0.28 12.66
N PRO A 232 -8.15 0.39 12.41
CA PRO A 232 -6.99 -0.27 11.85
C PRO A 232 -6.75 -1.56 12.65
N THR A 233 -6.87 -2.70 11.99
CA THR A 233 -6.45 -3.97 12.58
C THR A 233 -4.95 -3.84 12.72
N PHE A 234 -4.48 -3.74 13.97
CA PHE A 234 -3.06 -3.60 14.29
C PHE A 234 -2.37 -4.95 14.05
N GLU A 235 -2.17 -5.25 12.77
CA GLU A 235 -1.42 -6.43 12.35
C GLU A 235 0.06 -6.26 12.69
N PRO A 236 0.77 -7.36 13.00
CA PRO A 236 2.21 -7.33 13.14
C PRO A 236 2.90 -6.79 11.88
N VAL A 237 3.94 -6.00 12.08
CA VAL A 237 4.77 -5.42 11.01
C VAL A 237 6.10 -6.16 11.01
N GLY A 238 6.18 -7.23 10.23
CA GLY A 238 7.28 -8.19 10.34
C GLY A 238 7.29 -8.83 11.73
N ASP A 239 8.42 -8.73 12.44
CA ASP A 239 8.59 -9.29 13.79
C ASP A 239 8.09 -8.34 14.91
N TYR A 240 7.56 -7.18 14.56
CA TYR A 240 7.10 -6.19 15.53
C TYR A 240 5.58 -6.27 15.73
N ILE A 241 5.17 -6.28 16.99
CA ILE A 241 3.77 -6.38 17.43
C ILE A 241 3.34 -5.03 18.01
N TYR A 242 2.17 -4.56 17.61
CA TYR A 242 1.62 -3.30 18.12
C TYR A 242 1.40 -3.35 19.63
N GLN A 243 1.87 -2.30 20.34
CA GLN A 243 1.77 -2.19 21.80
C GLN A 243 0.77 -1.14 22.25
N GLY A 244 0.43 -0.17 21.40
CA GLY A 244 -0.54 0.86 21.74
C GLY A 244 -0.16 2.26 21.29
N CYS A 245 -0.96 3.23 21.71
CA CYS A 245 -0.75 4.65 21.47
C CYS A 245 -0.12 5.28 22.71
N TYR A 246 1.03 5.92 22.58
CA TYR A 246 1.78 6.46 23.71
C TYR A 246 2.08 7.95 23.55
N THR A 247 2.23 8.67 24.65
CA THR A 247 2.66 10.08 24.60
C THR A 247 4.11 10.18 24.15
N ASP A 248 4.39 11.09 23.21
CA ASP A 248 5.77 11.44 22.84
C ASP A 248 6.07 12.92 23.14
N GLY A 249 7.10 13.16 23.96
CA GLY A 249 7.47 14.48 24.45
C GLY A 249 8.72 15.03 23.76
N SER A 250 8.79 16.34 23.55
CA SER A 250 9.96 16.98 22.91
C SER A 250 11.20 17.06 23.81
N THR A 251 11.04 16.96 25.14
CA THR A 251 12.13 16.97 26.12
C THR A 251 12.54 15.59 26.59
N GLU A 252 11.57 14.66 26.65
CA GLU A 252 11.77 13.25 26.95
C GLU A 252 10.97 12.47 25.90
N ARG A 253 11.67 11.94 24.91
CA ARG A 253 11.07 11.13 23.85
C ARG A 253 10.72 9.76 24.40
N ALA A 254 9.61 9.20 23.92
CA ALA A 254 9.18 7.85 24.26
C ALA A 254 10.21 6.81 23.83
N LEU A 255 10.88 7.04 22.69
CA LEU A 255 11.96 6.22 22.16
C LEU A 255 13.15 7.14 21.84
N ASP A 256 14.31 6.85 22.43
CA ASP A 256 15.51 7.71 22.44
C ASP A 256 16.65 7.19 21.54
N GLY A 257 16.36 6.22 20.68
CA GLY A 257 17.30 5.64 19.73
C GLY A 257 17.40 6.40 18.40
N SER A 258 17.58 5.66 17.30
CA SER A 258 17.69 6.26 15.96
C SER A 258 16.36 6.86 15.49
N THR A 259 16.41 7.84 14.61
CA THR A 259 15.22 8.45 14.00
C THR A 259 15.31 8.52 12.48
N LEU A 260 14.15 8.48 11.82
CA LEU A 260 13.98 8.62 10.39
C LEU A 260 12.76 9.50 10.12
N PHE A 261 12.87 10.43 9.19
CA PHE A 261 11.78 11.31 8.76
C PHE A 261 11.61 11.19 7.25
N ASP A 262 10.41 10.84 6.79
CA ASP A 262 10.10 10.72 5.37
C ASP A 262 8.61 11.03 5.14
N ASP A 263 8.31 11.92 4.18
CA ASP A 263 6.93 12.27 3.84
C ASP A 263 6.14 11.07 3.27
N HIS A 264 6.83 10.00 2.86
CA HIS A 264 6.26 8.71 2.43
C HIS A 264 6.42 7.61 3.48
N MET A 265 6.47 7.94 4.77
CA MET A 265 6.63 6.95 5.83
C MET A 265 5.57 5.83 5.72
N THR A 266 6.01 4.58 5.90
CA THR A 266 5.14 3.42 6.16
C THR A 266 5.59 2.71 7.44
N LEU A 267 4.74 1.86 7.99
CA LEU A 267 5.13 1.02 9.13
C LEU A 267 6.31 0.10 8.78
N GLU A 268 6.33 -0.48 7.57
CA GLU A 268 7.40 -1.36 7.10
C GLU A 268 8.73 -0.62 6.94
N MET A 269 8.69 0.62 6.45
CA MET A 269 9.86 1.48 6.36
C MET A 269 10.46 1.74 7.74
N CYS A 270 9.62 2.09 8.71
CA CYS A 270 10.08 2.34 10.08
C CYS A 270 10.60 1.05 10.73
N ALA A 271 9.88 -0.07 10.62
CA ALA A 271 10.30 -1.36 11.13
C ALA A 271 11.66 -1.80 10.55
N ALA A 272 11.87 -1.63 9.24
CA ALA A 272 13.14 -1.94 8.60
C ALA A 272 14.29 -1.05 9.11
N ALA A 273 14.05 0.26 9.25
CA ALA A 273 15.01 1.22 9.79
C ALA A 273 15.37 0.91 11.25
N CYS A 274 14.41 0.39 12.03
CA CYS A 274 14.57 0.05 13.42
C CYS A 274 14.93 -1.42 13.67
N SER A 275 15.27 -2.21 12.64
CA SER A 275 15.50 -3.67 12.74
C SER A 275 16.58 -4.12 13.76
N SER A 276 17.41 -3.22 14.28
CA SER A 276 18.36 -3.49 15.37
C SER A 276 17.87 -3.06 16.76
N TYR A 277 16.64 -2.56 16.86
CA TYR A 277 16.01 -2.01 18.05
C TYR A 277 14.79 -2.85 18.42
N ALA A 278 14.59 -3.10 19.72
CA ALA A 278 13.41 -3.83 20.16
C ALA A 278 12.12 -3.03 19.98
N TRP A 279 12.19 -1.71 19.90
CA TRP A 279 11.04 -0.83 19.78
C TRP A 279 11.17 0.05 18.55
N PHE A 280 10.05 0.24 17.86
CA PHE A 280 9.87 1.38 16.99
C PHE A 280 8.55 2.05 17.28
N GLY A 281 8.44 3.31 16.90
CA GLY A 281 7.19 4.03 16.92
C GLY A 281 7.17 5.09 15.85
N VAL A 282 5.96 5.39 15.39
CA VAL A 282 5.72 6.35 14.32
C VAL A 282 4.86 7.50 14.84
N GLU A 283 5.26 8.73 14.48
CA GLU A 283 4.61 9.99 14.87
C GLU A 283 4.24 10.80 13.62
N PHE A 284 3.17 11.59 13.74
CA PHE A 284 2.84 12.67 12.81
C PHE A 284 2.81 12.27 11.32
N GLY A 285 2.47 11.02 11.02
CA GLY A 285 2.35 10.51 9.65
C GLY A 285 3.67 10.31 8.89
N LYS A 286 4.79 10.82 9.40
CA LYS A 286 6.06 10.89 8.65
C LYS A 286 7.32 10.67 9.47
N GLU A 287 7.18 10.57 10.79
CA GLU A 287 8.29 10.48 11.71
C GLU A 287 8.39 9.04 12.24
N CYS A 288 9.60 8.52 12.33
CA CYS A 288 9.91 7.20 12.83
C CYS A 288 11.00 7.32 13.90
N TYR A 289 10.78 6.65 15.02
CA TYR A 289 11.62 6.65 16.19
C TYR A 289 11.90 5.21 16.60
N CYS A 290 13.15 4.88 16.86
CA CYS A 290 13.58 3.57 17.33
C CYS A 290 13.99 3.66 18.80
N GLY A 291 13.92 2.55 19.54
CA GLY A 291 14.37 2.50 20.93
C GLY A 291 14.76 1.09 21.37
N THR A 292 15.74 0.99 22.26
CA THR A 292 16.01 -0.28 22.95
C THR A 292 15.03 -0.52 24.10
N ALA A 293 14.29 0.50 24.53
CA ALA A 293 13.23 0.44 25.52
C ALA A 293 12.21 1.55 25.24
N LEU A 294 10.97 1.35 25.72
CA LEU A 294 9.99 2.42 25.86
C LEU A 294 10.24 3.15 27.18
N GLN A 295 10.47 4.46 27.12
CA GLN A 295 10.81 5.26 28.30
C GLN A 295 9.63 5.32 29.28
N SER A 296 9.90 5.21 30.58
CA SER A 296 8.88 5.15 31.64
C SER A 296 8.05 6.42 31.79
N SER A 297 8.51 7.56 31.25
CA SER A 297 7.73 8.80 31.22
C SER A 297 6.69 8.82 30.10
N SER A 298 6.73 7.86 29.17
CA SER A 298 5.73 7.69 28.12
C SER A 298 4.50 6.96 28.66
N VAL A 299 3.33 7.57 28.53
CA VAL A 299 2.07 7.07 29.09
C VAL A 299 1.17 6.62 27.95
N GLU A 300 0.56 5.44 28.09
CA GLU A 300 -0.42 4.93 27.15
C GLU A 300 -1.66 5.85 27.08
N LYS A 301 -2.24 5.96 25.89
CA LYS A 301 -3.39 6.78 25.54
C LYS A 301 -4.41 5.95 24.75
N PRO A 302 -5.68 6.40 24.74
CA PRO A 302 -6.69 5.74 23.92
C PRO A 302 -6.24 5.66 22.46
N GLN A 303 -6.55 4.56 21.79
CA GLN A 303 -6.17 4.37 20.39
C GLN A 303 -6.64 5.51 19.48
N SER A 304 -7.76 6.13 19.81
CA SER A 304 -8.31 7.28 19.09
C SER A 304 -7.39 8.50 19.07
N ASP A 305 -6.39 8.57 19.96
CA ASP A 305 -5.38 9.63 19.96
C ASP A 305 -4.29 9.41 18.88
N CYS A 306 -4.10 8.18 18.40
CA CYS A 306 -3.19 7.82 17.31
C CYS A 306 -4.02 7.47 16.08
N THR A 307 -4.40 8.47 15.29
CA THR A 307 -5.30 8.31 14.14
C THR A 307 -4.75 8.93 12.86
N MET A 308 -3.56 9.55 12.93
CA MET A 308 -2.92 10.12 11.76
C MET A 308 -2.44 9.01 10.83
N PRO A 309 -2.83 9.01 9.55
CA PRO A 309 -2.36 8.02 8.61
C PRO A 309 -0.88 8.22 8.26
N CYS A 310 -0.24 7.13 7.87
CA CYS A 310 1.12 7.15 7.35
C CYS A 310 1.16 7.82 5.96
N GLY A 311 2.15 8.67 5.71
CA GLY A 311 2.27 9.44 4.47
C GLY A 311 2.51 8.59 3.21
N GLY A 312 3.14 7.42 3.37
CA GLY A 312 3.36 6.45 2.28
C GLY A 312 2.30 5.35 2.21
N ASN A 313 1.44 5.21 3.21
CA ASN A 313 0.36 4.22 3.22
C ASN A 313 -0.82 4.71 4.07
N HIS A 314 -1.83 5.26 3.41
CA HIS A 314 -2.99 5.85 4.08
C HIS A 314 -3.92 4.81 4.74
N GLY A 315 -3.71 3.52 4.46
CA GLY A 315 -4.37 2.43 5.18
C GLY A 315 -3.74 2.10 6.53
N GLN A 316 -2.54 2.63 6.82
CA GLN A 316 -1.82 2.45 8.09
C GLN A 316 -1.92 3.70 8.96
N THR A 317 -1.68 3.53 10.26
CA THR A 317 -1.71 4.61 11.25
C THR A 317 -0.31 4.88 11.81
N CYS A 318 0.12 6.13 11.69
CA CYS A 318 1.42 6.64 12.09
C CYS A 318 1.31 7.71 13.19
N GLY A 319 0.73 7.33 14.32
CA GLY A 319 0.62 8.18 15.50
C GLY A 319 -0.35 9.35 15.34
N SER A 320 -0.04 10.47 15.97
CA SER A 320 -0.62 11.82 15.77
C SER A 320 0.37 12.85 16.33
N MET A 321 0.01 14.14 16.39
CA MET A 321 0.83 15.15 17.08
C MET A 321 1.05 14.78 18.56
N SER A 322 2.31 14.57 18.96
CA SER A 322 2.74 14.15 20.30
C SER A 322 2.15 12.81 20.75
N ARG A 323 1.91 11.92 19.78
CA ARG A 323 1.35 10.58 19.98
C ARG A 323 2.07 9.58 19.10
N LEU A 324 2.69 8.58 19.70
CA LEU A 324 3.44 7.53 19.03
C LEU A 324 2.59 6.27 18.93
N SER A 325 2.40 5.74 17.73
CA SER A 325 1.96 4.35 17.58
C SER A 325 3.18 3.45 17.77
N VAL A 326 3.22 2.70 18.87
CA VAL A 326 4.40 1.93 19.32
C VAL A 326 4.27 0.46 18.94
N TYR A 327 5.38 -0.12 18.49
CA TYR A 327 5.50 -1.53 18.18
C TYR A 327 6.76 -2.12 18.83
N HIS A 328 6.70 -3.39 19.22
CA HIS A 328 7.77 -4.10 19.92
C HIS A 328 8.10 -5.43 19.26
N ASN A 329 9.39 -5.70 19.08
CA ASN A 329 9.92 -6.98 18.64
C ASN A 329 10.48 -7.74 19.86
N PRO A 330 9.77 -8.78 20.34
CA PRO A 330 10.19 -9.53 21.51
C PRO A 330 11.47 -10.35 21.30
N ALA A 331 11.87 -10.62 20.05
CA ALA A 331 13.07 -11.40 19.74
C ALA A 331 14.37 -10.59 19.88
N LEU A 332 14.31 -9.26 19.86
CA LEU A 332 15.49 -8.37 19.88
C LEU A 332 15.92 -7.90 21.27
N GLY A 333 15.26 -8.37 22.34
CA GLY A 333 15.82 -8.35 23.69
C GLY A 333 16.26 -6.97 24.21
N GLY A 334 15.57 -5.90 23.82
CA GLY A 334 15.69 -4.59 24.45
C GLY A 334 14.61 -4.51 25.52
N THR A 335 15.03 -4.49 26.79
CA THR A 335 14.24 -4.61 28.04
C THR A 335 12.78 -4.14 27.94
N GLY A 336 11.93 -4.92 27.28
CA GLY A 336 10.55 -5.15 27.67
C GLY A 336 10.55 -6.05 28.90
N GLY A 337 9.37 -6.33 29.44
CA GLY A 337 9.22 -7.10 30.66
C GLY A 337 10.03 -8.41 30.62
N SER A 338 10.39 -8.90 31.78
CA SER A 338 10.95 -10.23 31.94
C SER A 338 10.09 -11.02 32.92
N SER A 339 10.15 -12.34 32.82
CA SER A 339 9.68 -13.24 33.87
C SER A 339 10.93 -13.77 34.58
N PRO A 340 11.40 -13.14 35.68
CA PRO A 340 12.58 -13.60 36.39
C PRO A 340 12.43 -15.06 36.79
N ALA A 341 13.52 -15.85 36.75
CA ALA A 341 13.44 -17.26 37.13
C ALA A 341 12.91 -17.48 38.55
N SER A 342 13.06 -16.50 39.44
CA SER A 342 12.56 -16.52 40.81
C SER A 342 12.19 -15.14 41.32
N VAL A 343 11.12 -15.06 42.13
CA VAL A 343 10.73 -13.86 42.87
C VAL A 343 10.48 -14.25 44.33
N GLY A 344 11.36 -13.81 45.23
CA GLY A 344 11.39 -14.34 46.59
C GLY A 344 11.63 -15.85 46.59
N GLU A 345 10.74 -16.59 47.26
CA GLU A 345 10.79 -18.07 47.34
C GLU A 345 10.06 -18.77 46.18
N PHE A 346 9.38 -18.01 45.32
CA PHE A 346 8.62 -18.55 44.19
C PHE A 346 9.49 -18.68 42.94
N THR A 347 9.18 -19.63 42.07
CA THR A 347 9.99 -19.96 40.90
C THR A 347 9.11 -20.00 39.66
N TYR A 348 9.41 -19.15 38.69
CA TYR A 348 8.64 -19.05 37.46
C TYR A 348 8.41 -20.42 36.83
N LYS A 349 7.15 -20.71 36.51
CA LYS A 349 6.72 -21.97 35.90
C LYS A 349 6.63 -21.82 34.40
N SER A 350 5.70 -20.99 33.95
CA SER A 350 5.40 -20.68 32.56
C SER A 350 4.24 -19.69 32.49
N CYS A 351 3.87 -19.30 31.28
CA CYS A 351 2.56 -18.72 31.00
C CYS A 351 1.44 -19.78 31.15
N TRP A 352 0.30 -19.39 31.74
CA TRP A 352 -0.87 -20.26 31.98
C TRP A 352 -2.15 -19.60 31.48
N THR A 353 -3.08 -20.41 30.96
CA THR A 353 -4.45 -19.97 30.67
C THR A 353 -5.17 -19.63 31.96
N ASP A 354 -5.95 -18.55 32.00
CA ASP A 354 -6.80 -18.19 33.14
C ASP A 354 -8.18 -17.73 32.64
N ASP A 355 -9.25 -18.46 32.99
CA ASP A 355 -10.62 -18.14 32.54
C ASP A 355 -11.40 -17.44 33.64
N VAL A 356 -12.12 -16.36 33.30
CA VAL A 356 -12.89 -15.57 34.26
C VAL A 356 -13.97 -16.37 35.02
N TYR A 357 -14.45 -17.47 34.45
CA TYR A 357 -15.41 -18.39 35.07
C TYR A 357 -14.74 -19.61 35.71
N ASP A 358 -13.50 -19.91 35.35
CA ASP A 358 -12.73 -21.03 35.90
C ASP A 358 -11.25 -20.67 36.11
N ARG A 359 -11.03 -19.74 37.06
CA ARG A 359 -9.70 -19.20 37.41
C ARG A 359 -8.71 -20.31 37.76
N SER A 360 -7.48 -20.15 37.31
CA SER A 360 -6.36 -21.07 37.53
C SER A 360 -5.85 -21.03 38.97
N LEU A 361 -5.93 -19.86 39.61
CA LEU A 361 -5.69 -19.68 41.04
C LEU A 361 -6.98 -19.14 41.70
N LYS A 362 -7.59 -19.92 42.59
CA LYS A 362 -8.91 -19.64 43.20
C LYS A 362 -8.84 -19.19 44.65
N GLY A 363 -7.65 -19.06 45.22
CA GLY A 363 -7.42 -18.67 46.60
C GLY A 363 -7.65 -17.17 46.82
N SER A 364 -6.61 -16.47 47.25
CA SER A 364 -6.68 -15.02 47.54
C SER A 364 -6.26 -14.20 46.35
N SER A 365 -6.83 -13.01 46.17
CA SER A 365 -6.45 -12.11 45.08
C SER A 365 -6.64 -10.64 45.45
N TYR A 366 -5.93 -9.77 44.74
CA TYR A 366 -6.15 -8.33 44.74
C TYR A 366 -5.74 -7.72 43.39
N ALA A 367 -6.16 -6.49 43.13
CA ALA A 367 -5.77 -5.72 41.97
C ALA A 367 -5.19 -4.37 42.41
N SER A 368 -4.18 -3.87 41.71
CA SER A 368 -3.51 -2.61 42.02
C SER A 368 -2.87 -2.00 40.77
N ASP A 369 -3.04 -0.69 40.59
CA ASP A 369 -2.35 0.04 39.51
C ASP A 369 -0.85 0.22 39.76
N ASP A 370 -0.33 -0.17 40.93
CA ASP A 370 1.10 -0.20 41.26
C ASP A 370 1.64 -1.65 41.32
N MET A 371 1.04 -2.58 40.57
CA MET A 371 1.40 -4.01 40.63
C MET A 371 2.85 -4.27 40.22
N THR A 372 3.59 -5.00 41.06
CA THR A 372 4.89 -5.62 40.73
C THR A 372 4.90 -7.09 41.11
N LEU A 373 5.81 -7.88 40.53
CA LEU A 373 5.98 -9.29 40.90
C LEU A 373 6.27 -9.46 42.39
N GLU A 374 7.12 -8.61 42.97
CA GLU A 374 7.49 -8.64 44.40
C GLU A 374 6.29 -8.33 45.30
N SER A 375 5.43 -7.39 44.89
CA SER A 375 4.23 -7.04 45.65
C SER A 375 3.24 -8.22 45.71
N CYS A 376 3.05 -8.91 44.58
CA CYS A 376 2.19 -10.08 44.50
C CYS A 376 2.79 -11.27 45.27
N ALA A 377 4.09 -11.53 45.10
CA ALA A 377 4.82 -12.55 45.86
C ALA A 377 4.74 -12.34 47.37
N ALA A 378 4.86 -11.09 47.84
CA ALA A 378 4.74 -10.75 49.26
C ALA A 378 3.32 -11.00 49.79
N PHE A 379 2.29 -10.61 49.04
CA PHE A 379 0.90 -10.88 49.37
C PHE A 379 0.60 -12.38 49.44
N CYS A 380 1.16 -13.15 48.51
CA CYS A 380 0.96 -14.60 48.42
C CYS A 380 1.93 -15.42 49.28
N SER A 381 2.66 -14.82 50.23
CA SER A 381 3.72 -15.51 51.00
C SER A 381 3.28 -16.74 51.80
N GLU A 382 1.99 -16.88 52.12
CA GLU A 382 1.40 -18.06 52.79
C GLU A 382 0.82 -19.11 51.80
N PHE A 383 0.99 -18.90 50.50
CA PHE A 383 0.53 -19.78 49.42
C PHE A 383 1.70 -20.44 48.69
N THR A 384 1.40 -21.51 47.95
CA THR A 384 2.40 -22.25 47.17
C THR A 384 2.68 -21.59 45.82
N TYR A 385 1.67 -20.94 45.24
CA TYR A 385 1.74 -20.30 43.93
C TYR A 385 1.23 -18.87 44.01
N PHE A 386 1.83 -18.02 43.20
CA PHE A 386 1.20 -16.76 42.80
C PHE A 386 1.17 -16.62 41.28
N GLY A 387 0.26 -15.78 40.83
CA GLY A 387 0.07 -15.44 39.44
C GLY A 387 -0.24 -13.99 39.28
N VAL A 388 0.29 -13.38 38.22
CA VAL A 388 -0.05 -12.03 37.81
C VAL A 388 -0.73 -12.05 36.44
N GLU A 389 -1.79 -11.28 36.30
CA GLU A 389 -2.63 -11.21 35.11
C GLU A 389 -2.99 -9.76 34.77
N PHE A 390 -3.16 -9.51 33.48
CA PHE A 390 -3.72 -8.28 32.91
C PHE A 390 -3.07 -6.99 33.43
N SER A 391 -1.74 -6.98 33.57
CA SER A 391 -0.87 -5.87 34.04
C SER A 391 -1.01 -5.47 35.52
N HIS A 392 -2.10 -5.84 36.20
CA HIS A 392 -2.47 -5.22 37.47
C HIS A 392 -3.19 -6.14 38.47
N GLU A 393 -3.43 -7.40 38.14
CA GLU A 393 -4.13 -8.37 38.98
C GLU A 393 -3.14 -9.39 39.57
N CYS A 394 -3.33 -9.76 40.82
CA CYS A 394 -2.54 -10.75 41.56
C CYS A 394 -3.46 -11.82 42.14
N TYR A 395 -3.08 -13.09 41.97
CA TYR A 395 -3.80 -14.26 42.44
C TYR A 395 -2.86 -15.21 43.17
N CYS A 396 -3.36 -15.87 44.22
CA CYS A 396 -2.63 -16.85 45.03
C CYS A 396 -3.44 -18.12 45.21
N ASP A 397 -2.78 -19.28 45.21
CA ASP A 397 -3.40 -20.53 45.61
C ASP A 397 -2.34 -21.56 46.04
N ASN A 398 -2.77 -22.66 46.65
CA ASN A 398 -1.96 -23.83 46.92
C ASN A 398 -2.10 -24.92 45.84
N ALA A 399 -2.99 -24.72 44.88
CA ALA A 399 -3.17 -25.59 43.72
C ALA A 399 -3.35 -24.75 42.45
N VAL A 400 -2.89 -25.29 41.32
CA VAL A 400 -3.00 -24.64 40.02
C VAL A 400 -3.99 -25.43 39.16
N LEU A 401 -4.99 -24.75 38.60
CA LEU A 401 -5.90 -25.24 37.56
C LEU A 401 -5.51 -24.63 36.21
N GLY A 402 -6.12 -25.10 35.11
CA GLY A 402 -5.79 -24.63 33.76
C GLY A 402 -4.63 -25.40 33.09
N ALA A 403 -4.07 -24.82 32.03
CA ALA A 403 -2.97 -25.40 31.25
C ALA A 403 -1.92 -24.36 30.88
N ALA A 404 -0.71 -24.81 30.57
CA ALA A 404 0.33 -23.94 30.02
C ALA A 404 -0.12 -23.34 28.68
N ALA A 405 0.20 -22.06 28.48
CA ALA A 405 -0.06 -21.31 27.25
C ALA A 405 1.26 -20.94 26.56
N ASP A 406 1.18 -20.32 25.38
CA ASP A 406 2.37 -19.78 24.72
C ASP A 406 2.93 -18.61 25.54
N GLU A 407 4.25 -18.58 25.74
CA GLU A 407 4.92 -17.54 26.54
C GLU A 407 4.68 -16.12 25.99
N SER A 408 4.47 -15.99 24.68
CA SER A 408 4.16 -14.70 24.05
C SER A 408 2.79 -14.14 24.44
N GLU A 409 1.90 -14.95 25.02
CA GLU A 409 0.57 -14.51 25.46
C GLU A 409 0.59 -13.92 26.90
N CYS A 410 1.71 -14.04 27.62
CA CYS A 410 1.92 -13.43 28.93
C CYS A 410 2.94 -12.29 28.88
N SER A 411 2.71 -11.32 27.99
CA SER A 411 3.62 -10.23 27.69
C SER A 411 3.04 -8.83 27.95
N GLU A 412 2.10 -8.69 28.88
CA GLU A 412 1.70 -7.37 29.39
C GLU A 412 2.64 -6.92 30.49
N LEU A 413 3.09 -5.66 30.44
CA LEU A 413 3.96 -5.10 31.47
C LEU A 413 3.22 -4.95 32.79
N CYS A 414 3.90 -5.19 33.91
CA CYS A 414 3.38 -4.84 35.22
C CYS A 414 3.22 -3.31 35.31
N LYS A 415 2.05 -2.83 35.74
CA LYS A 415 1.82 -1.38 35.85
C LYS A 415 2.77 -0.66 36.82
N GLY A 416 3.15 -1.34 37.91
CA GLY A 416 4.11 -0.83 38.89
C GLY A 416 5.58 -1.08 38.55
N ASP A 417 5.87 -1.91 37.53
CA ASP A 417 7.23 -2.24 37.10
C ASP A 417 7.29 -2.64 35.62
N SER A 418 7.65 -1.68 34.77
CA SER A 418 7.81 -1.88 33.32
C SER A 418 8.98 -2.80 32.92
N SER A 419 9.75 -3.33 33.89
CA SER A 419 10.78 -4.34 33.64
C SER A 419 10.31 -5.79 33.82
N ALA A 420 9.05 -6.00 34.23
CA ALA A 420 8.47 -7.31 34.48
C ALA A 420 7.17 -7.57 33.68
N TRP A 421 6.91 -8.84 33.35
CA TRP A 421 5.64 -9.29 32.76
C TRP A 421 4.61 -9.63 33.84
N CYS A 422 3.38 -9.14 33.66
CA CYS A 422 2.20 -9.35 34.49
C CYS A 422 1.01 -9.89 33.69
N GLY A 423 1.25 -10.96 32.95
CA GLY A 423 0.26 -11.78 32.27
C GLY A 423 -0.23 -11.19 30.96
N GLY A 424 -1.51 -11.37 30.69
CA GLY A 424 -2.23 -10.87 29.52
C GLY A 424 -3.72 -11.18 29.65
N PRO A 425 -4.56 -10.87 28.65
CA PRO A 425 -6.00 -11.13 28.74
C PRO A 425 -6.30 -12.63 28.85
N GLY A 426 -6.75 -13.09 30.03
CA GLY A 426 -6.97 -14.51 30.30
C GLY A 426 -5.67 -15.31 30.41
N ARG A 427 -4.56 -14.67 30.77
CA ARG A 427 -3.21 -15.24 30.75
C ARG A 427 -2.42 -14.81 31.97
N LEU A 428 -1.83 -15.79 32.65
CA LEU A 428 -1.22 -15.63 33.95
C LEU A 428 0.26 -16.06 33.89
N ASN A 429 1.19 -15.16 34.24
CA ASN A 429 2.56 -15.59 34.53
C ASN A 429 2.56 -16.27 35.90
N LEU A 430 2.78 -17.58 35.94
CA LEU A 430 2.69 -18.39 37.15
C LEU A 430 4.07 -18.58 37.80
N TYR A 431 4.16 -18.39 39.11
CA TYR A 431 5.38 -18.52 39.91
C TYR A 431 5.22 -19.49 41.10
#